data_AF-B8IVH8-F1
#
_entry.id   AF-B8IVH8-F1
#
_cell.length_a   1.000
_cell.length_b   1.000
_cell.length_c   1.000
_cell.angle_alpha   90.00
_cell.angle_beta   90.00
_cell.angle_gamma   90.00
#
_symmetry.space_group_name_H-M   'P 1'
#
loop_
_entity.id
_entity.type
_entity.pdbx_description
1 polymer ?
#
loop_
_entity_poly.entity_id
_entity_poly.type
_entity_poly.pdbx_seq_one_letter_code
_entity_poly.pdbx_strand_id
1 'polypeptide(L)'
;MDWIGPAVVAAAVSGIVSTVGFVVNRATTLATHRERLTADRTLAERKSEFDKDLAERKFRYDRDLNDHKRGVELAETVLSDFYQMTAVLQEIRNSGALSNEWEERTPEPGETEWQAQNRNTYFVPLASIRRNSEFLSGMMSRRYRSKAMLGAEIDAAFQAVHEILVRVQVSAGTLMRLVDGSGEGRQRNQALRDRCEADIWMGAGDPNAPDQLAEQMEQAVAAAERVCQRIITGEGAA
;
A
#
# COMPACT_ATOMS: atom_id res chain seq x y z
N MET A 1 -55.40 2.46 98.89
CA MET A 1 -54.33 2.82 97.93
C MET A 1 -54.32 1.72 96.88
N ASP A 2 -55.04 1.91 95.77
CA ASP A 2 -55.01 1.01 94.60
C ASP A 2 -55.73 1.73 93.45
N TRP A 3 -55.08 2.73 92.84
CA TRP A 3 -55.67 3.60 91.82
C TRP A 3 -54.74 3.82 90.62
N ILE A 4 -54.06 2.75 90.18
CA ILE A 4 -53.51 2.68 88.83
C ILE A 4 -54.23 1.54 88.12
N GLY A 5 -55.30 1.89 87.40
CA GLY A 5 -56.08 0.92 86.64
C GLY A 5 -55.25 0.30 85.51
N PRO A 6 -55.43 -1.01 85.20
CA PRO A 6 -54.66 -1.73 84.18
C PRO A 6 -54.61 -1.05 82.81
N ALA A 7 -55.58 -0.18 82.49
CA ALA A 7 -55.62 0.60 81.25
C ALA A 7 -54.46 1.61 81.09
N VAL A 8 -53.97 2.24 82.18
CA VAL A 8 -52.87 3.22 82.10
C VAL A 8 -51.53 2.53 81.82
N VAL A 9 -51.32 1.36 82.44
CA VAL A 9 -50.14 0.52 82.20
C VAL A 9 -50.14 0.00 80.75
N ALA A 10 -51.30 -0.43 80.25
CA ALA A 10 -51.44 -0.88 78.86
C ALA A 10 -51.13 0.25 77.85
N ALA A 11 -51.62 1.47 78.09
CA ALA A 11 -51.34 2.62 77.23
C ALA A 11 -49.85 2.99 77.21
N ALA A 12 -49.19 3.02 78.37
CA ALA A 12 -47.76 3.31 78.48
C ALA A 12 -46.89 2.26 77.77
N VAL A 13 -47.22 0.97 77.94
CA VAL A 13 -46.52 -0.14 77.26
C VAL A 13 -46.75 -0.05 75.74
N SER A 14 -47.96 0.28 75.28
CA SER A 14 -48.24 0.45 73.84
C SER A 14 -47.46 1.61 73.20
N GLY A 15 -47.28 2.72 73.93
CA GLY A 15 -46.49 3.88 73.47
C GLY A 15 -45.00 3.54 73.35
N ILE A 16 -44.46 2.78 74.31
CA ILE A 16 -43.06 2.33 74.27
C ILE A 16 -42.85 1.33 73.13
N VAL A 17 -43.73 0.35 72.96
CA VAL A 17 -43.64 -0.63 71.86
C VAL A 17 -43.73 0.07 70.50
N SER A 18 -44.60 1.07 70.36
CA SER A 18 -44.76 1.83 69.11
C SER A 18 -43.54 2.69 68.77
N THR A 19 -42.94 3.33 69.78
CA THR A 19 -41.71 4.14 69.57
C THR A 19 -40.51 3.26 69.25
N VAL A 20 -40.35 2.11 69.91
CA VAL A 20 -39.31 1.12 69.57
C VAL A 20 -39.52 0.58 68.15
N GLY A 21 -40.74 0.21 67.79
CA GLY A 21 -41.08 -0.24 66.44
C GLY A 21 -40.76 0.81 65.36
N PHE A 22 -41.05 2.09 65.63
CA PHE A 22 -40.72 3.19 64.72
C PHE A 22 -39.21 3.37 64.56
N VAL A 23 -38.43 3.30 65.65
CA VAL A 23 -36.97 3.42 65.59
C VAL A 23 -36.34 2.26 64.82
N VAL A 24 -36.80 1.02 65.05
CA VAL A 24 -36.32 -0.15 64.31
C VAL A 24 -36.69 -0.07 62.82
N ASN A 25 -37.93 0.35 62.50
CA ASN A 25 -38.36 0.51 61.11
C ASN A 25 -37.56 1.62 60.38
N ARG A 26 -37.27 2.72 61.08
CA ARG A 26 -36.43 3.80 60.52
C ARG A 26 -35.00 3.34 60.32
N ALA A 27 -34.42 2.59 61.26
CA ALA A 27 -33.06 2.08 61.16
C ALA A 27 -32.92 1.10 59.99
N THR A 28 -33.87 0.17 59.84
CA THR A 28 -33.90 -0.79 58.72
C THR A 28 -34.13 -0.11 57.37
N THR A 29 -35.01 0.88 57.29
CA THR A 29 -35.22 1.69 56.07
C THR A 29 -33.94 2.45 55.67
N LEU A 30 -33.22 3.04 56.63
CA LEU A 30 -31.97 3.75 56.35
C LEU A 30 -30.84 2.79 55.96
N ALA A 31 -30.76 1.62 56.60
CA ALA A 31 -29.77 0.59 56.27
C ALA A 31 -29.98 0.07 54.83
N THR A 32 -31.21 -0.31 54.49
CA THR A 32 -31.57 -0.78 53.15
C THR A 32 -31.35 0.28 52.07
N HIS A 33 -31.65 1.56 52.34
CA HIS A 33 -31.32 2.64 51.42
C HIS A 33 -29.82 2.81 51.20
N ARG A 34 -29.00 2.67 52.25
CA ARG A 34 -27.53 2.74 52.13
C ARG A 34 -26.99 1.56 51.30
N GLU A 35 -27.46 0.35 51.57
CA GLU A 35 -27.09 -0.85 50.80
C GLU A 35 -27.50 -0.73 49.32
N ARG A 36 -28.68 -0.15 49.06
CA ARG A 36 -29.11 0.11 47.68
C ARG A 36 -28.21 1.13 46.99
N LEU A 37 -27.85 2.23 47.66
CA LEU A 37 -26.96 3.25 47.09
C LEU A 37 -25.56 2.69 46.81
N THR A 38 -25.03 1.82 47.67
CA THR A 38 -23.73 1.17 47.41
C THR A 38 -23.84 0.18 46.26
N ALA A 39 -24.90 -0.63 46.20
CA ALA A 39 -25.15 -1.53 45.08
C ALA A 39 -25.27 -0.76 43.75
N ASP A 40 -26.08 0.31 43.70
CA ASP A 40 -26.27 1.15 42.53
C ASP A 40 -24.95 1.81 42.09
N ARG A 41 -24.15 2.30 43.05
CA ARG A 41 -22.82 2.87 42.77
C ARG A 41 -21.87 1.84 42.18
N THR A 42 -21.78 0.64 42.77
CA THR A 42 -20.91 -0.42 42.24
C THR A 42 -21.34 -0.89 40.86
N LEU A 43 -22.64 -0.93 40.59
CA LEU A 43 -23.18 -1.26 39.28
C LEU A 43 -22.85 -0.17 38.26
N ALA A 44 -22.99 1.10 38.63
CA ALA A 44 -22.64 2.23 37.77
C ALA A 44 -21.14 2.27 37.46
N GLU A 45 -20.28 2.03 38.45
CA GLU A 45 -18.82 1.97 38.29
C GLU A 45 -18.43 0.82 37.35
N ARG A 46 -18.96 -0.40 37.55
CA ARG A 46 -18.73 -1.55 36.66
C ARG A 46 -19.21 -1.31 35.24
N LYS A 47 -20.37 -0.68 35.07
CA LYS A 47 -20.89 -0.34 33.74
C LYS A 47 -19.99 0.68 33.04
N SER A 48 -19.56 1.71 33.76
CA SER A 48 -18.62 2.72 33.25
C SER A 48 -17.29 2.09 32.84
N GLU A 49 -16.76 1.15 33.63
CA GLU A 49 -15.54 0.41 33.31
C GLU A 49 -15.71 -0.49 32.08
N PHE A 50 -16.82 -1.21 31.99
CA PHE A 50 -17.15 -2.04 30.84
C PHE A 50 -17.29 -1.22 29.55
N ASP A 51 -18.00 -0.08 29.61
CA ASP A 51 -18.18 0.81 28.45
C ASP A 51 -16.83 1.39 27.98
N LYS A 52 -15.90 1.67 28.91
CA LYS A 52 -14.53 2.10 28.58
C LYS A 52 -13.74 1.01 27.87
N ASP A 53 -13.71 -0.21 28.41
CA ASP A 53 -13.00 -1.34 27.79
C ASP A 53 -13.56 -1.65 26.40
N LEU A 54 -14.89 -1.63 26.25
CA LEU A 54 -15.54 -1.82 24.95
C LEU A 54 -15.13 -0.71 23.95
N ALA A 55 -15.11 0.55 24.39
CA ALA A 55 -14.70 1.67 23.55
C ALA A 55 -13.23 1.58 23.12
N GLU A 56 -12.33 1.17 24.03
CA GLU A 56 -10.91 0.97 23.71
C GLU A 56 -10.69 -0.16 22.72
N ARG A 57 -11.38 -1.29 22.89
CA ARG A 57 -11.31 -2.42 21.95
C ARG A 57 -11.82 -2.04 20.57
N LYS A 58 -12.95 -1.33 20.52
CA LYS A 58 -13.52 -0.82 19.26
C LYS A 58 -12.54 0.13 18.58
N PHE A 59 -11.95 1.07 19.31
CA PHE A 59 -10.98 2.00 18.75
C PHE A 59 -9.76 1.29 18.15
N ARG A 60 -9.21 0.27 18.83
CA ARG A 60 -8.10 -0.54 18.29
C ARG A 60 -8.51 -1.26 17.02
N TYR A 61 -9.67 -1.91 17.03
CA TYR A 61 -10.20 -2.60 15.86
C TYR A 61 -10.40 -1.66 14.67
N ASP A 62 -11.02 -0.50 14.89
CA ASP A 62 -11.26 0.50 13.85
C ASP A 62 -9.94 1.04 13.26
N ARG A 63 -8.91 1.21 14.09
CA ARG A 63 -7.57 1.61 13.65
C ARG A 63 -6.91 0.53 12.80
N ASP A 64 -6.87 -0.70 13.30
CA ASP A 64 -6.22 -1.82 12.62
C ASP A 64 -6.93 -2.13 11.29
N LEU A 65 -8.26 -2.01 11.24
CA LEU A 65 -9.06 -2.11 10.02
C LEU A 65 -8.73 -1.01 9.02
N ASN A 66 -8.57 0.24 9.47
CA ASN A 66 -8.20 1.36 8.62
C ASN A 66 -6.79 1.16 8.01
N ASP A 67 -5.83 0.77 8.83
CA ASP A 67 -4.46 0.50 8.38
C ASP A 67 -4.43 -0.66 7.38
N HIS A 68 -5.18 -1.73 7.63
CA HIS A 68 -5.33 -2.83 6.68
C HIS A 68 -5.93 -2.36 5.35
N LYS A 69 -7.04 -1.60 5.39
CA LYS A 69 -7.68 -1.06 4.18
C LYS A 69 -6.71 -0.21 3.35
N ARG A 70 -5.93 0.67 4.00
CA ARG A 70 -4.91 1.50 3.33
C ARG A 70 -3.80 0.64 2.71
N GLY A 71 -3.44 -0.47 3.36
CA GLY A 71 -2.49 -1.45 2.84
C GLY A 71 -3.00 -2.15 1.59
N VAL A 72 -4.26 -2.61 1.60
CA VAL A 72 -4.91 -3.28 0.47
C VAL A 72 -5.03 -2.33 -0.74
N GLU A 73 -5.56 -1.12 -0.54
CA GLU A 73 -5.70 -0.13 -1.64
C GLU A 73 -4.34 0.19 -2.30
N LEU A 74 -3.29 0.29 -1.49
CA LEU A 74 -1.94 0.51 -2.01
C LEU A 74 -1.42 -0.72 -2.76
N ALA A 75 -1.61 -1.93 -2.23
CA ALA A 75 -1.18 -3.17 -2.86
C ALA A 75 -1.86 -3.38 -4.21
N GLU A 76 -3.17 -3.14 -4.32
CA GLU A 76 -3.93 -3.21 -5.57
C GLU A 76 -3.41 -2.20 -6.61
N THR A 77 -3.19 -0.95 -6.19
CA THR A 77 -2.66 0.10 -7.08
C THR A 77 -1.27 -0.28 -7.60
N VAL A 78 -0.38 -0.72 -6.72
CA VAL A 78 0.99 -1.13 -7.09
C VAL A 78 0.96 -2.32 -8.03
N LEU A 79 0.13 -3.33 -7.75
CA LEU A 79 0.02 -4.49 -8.61
C LEU A 79 -0.50 -4.12 -10.02
N SER A 80 -1.49 -3.24 -10.10
CA SER A 80 -1.97 -2.68 -11.36
C SER A 80 -0.86 -1.95 -12.13
N ASP A 81 -0.02 -1.17 -11.44
CA ASP A 81 1.12 -0.49 -12.07
C ASP A 81 2.11 -1.48 -12.68
N PHE A 82 2.43 -2.60 -12.00
CA PHE A 82 3.36 -3.61 -12.53
C PHE A 82 2.81 -4.31 -13.78
N TYR A 83 1.51 -4.59 -13.83
CA TYR A 83 0.89 -5.12 -15.04
C TYR A 83 0.88 -4.10 -16.17
N GLN A 84 0.51 -2.84 -15.89
CA GLN A 84 0.56 -1.77 -16.89
C GLN A 84 1.99 -1.53 -17.40
N MET A 85 3.00 -1.62 -16.54
CA MET A 85 4.40 -1.47 -16.90
C MET A 85 4.86 -2.54 -17.89
N THR A 86 4.31 -3.77 -17.82
CA THR A 86 4.61 -4.82 -18.80
C THR A 86 4.14 -4.43 -20.20
N ALA A 87 2.92 -3.89 -20.31
CA ALA A 87 2.38 -3.40 -21.58
C ALA A 87 3.17 -2.18 -22.10
N VAL A 88 3.53 -1.24 -21.21
CA VAL A 88 4.36 -0.08 -21.55
C VAL A 88 5.75 -0.51 -22.03
N LEU A 89 6.37 -1.50 -21.41
CA LEU A 89 7.66 -2.03 -21.84
C LEU A 89 7.57 -2.68 -23.23
N GLN A 90 6.48 -3.41 -23.50
CA GLN A 90 6.23 -3.98 -24.82
C GLN A 90 6.05 -2.88 -25.88
N GLU A 91 5.33 -1.80 -25.58
CA GLU A 91 5.20 -0.64 -26.46
C GLU A 91 6.56 0.01 -26.74
N ILE A 92 7.34 0.30 -25.69
CA ILE A 92 8.67 0.93 -25.80
C ILE A 92 9.60 0.10 -26.71
N ARG A 93 9.50 -1.22 -26.64
CA ARG A 93 10.39 -2.15 -27.36
C ARG A 93 9.83 -2.66 -28.70
N ASN A 94 8.66 -2.16 -29.11
CA ASN A 94 8.04 -2.55 -30.38
C ASN A 94 8.51 -1.63 -31.51
N SER A 95 9.40 -2.15 -32.36
CA SER A 95 9.91 -1.42 -33.53
C SER A 95 8.86 -1.17 -34.62
N GLY A 96 7.67 -1.76 -34.55
CA GLY A 96 6.61 -1.60 -35.55
C GLY A 96 5.78 -0.33 -35.40
N ALA A 97 5.85 0.35 -34.25
CA ALA A 97 5.05 1.55 -33.95
C ALA A 97 5.67 2.85 -34.52
N LEU A 98 6.38 2.77 -35.65
CA LEU A 98 7.21 3.84 -36.24
C LEU A 98 6.46 5.05 -36.82
N SER A 99 5.16 5.21 -36.56
CA SER A 99 4.40 6.31 -37.13
C SER A 99 4.72 7.62 -36.39
N ASN A 100 5.60 8.42 -36.99
CA ASN A 100 5.89 9.83 -36.65
C ASN A 100 6.49 10.11 -35.26
N GLU A 101 6.82 9.10 -34.46
CA GLU A 101 7.43 9.30 -33.13
C GLU A 101 8.81 9.97 -33.17
N TRP A 102 9.48 9.90 -34.33
CA TRP A 102 10.79 10.52 -34.55
C TRP A 102 10.71 12.03 -34.80
N GLU A 103 9.52 12.60 -35.02
CA GLU A 103 9.36 14.04 -35.31
C GLU A 103 9.80 14.94 -34.15
N GLU A 104 9.79 14.43 -32.92
CA GLU A 104 10.28 15.15 -31.74
C GLU A 104 11.81 15.24 -31.66
N ARG A 105 12.54 14.49 -32.51
CA ARG A 105 14.00 14.56 -32.53
C ARG A 105 14.47 15.75 -33.35
N THR A 106 15.23 16.65 -32.73
CA THR A 106 15.95 17.69 -33.45
C THR A 106 17.13 17.08 -34.24
N PRO A 107 17.18 17.21 -35.58
CA PRO A 107 18.31 16.78 -36.37
C PRO A 107 19.58 17.54 -36.02
N GLU A 108 20.74 16.87 -36.08
CA GLU A 108 22.02 17.54 -35.84
C GLU A 108 22.50 18.27 -37.11
N PRO A 109 23.17 19.44 -37.00
CA PRO A 109 23.72 20.13 -38.15
C PRO A 109 24.72 19.24 -38.93
N GLY A 110 24.49 19.08 -40.23
CA GLY A 110 25.36 18.25 -41.09
C GLY A 110 25.07 16.75 -41.05
N GLU A 111 23.99 16.33 -40.40
CA GLU A 111 23.52 14.95 -40.43
C GLU A 111 23.12 14.54 -41.86
N THR A 112 23.70 13.45 -42.37
CA THR A 112 23.29 12.87 -43.65
C THR A 112 21.91 12.21 -43.53
N GLU A 113 21.17 12.09 -44.64
CA GLU A 113 19.86 11.43 -44.65
C GLU A 113 19.91 10.01 -44.06
N TRP A 114 20.96 9.26 -44.37
CA TRP A 114 21.17 7.92 -43.81
C TRP A 114 21.39 7.95 -42.28
N GLN A 115 22.18 8.91 -41.76
CA GLN A 115 22.36 9.07 -40.31
C GLN A 115 21.03 9.43 -39.64
N ALA A 116 20.30 10.40 -40.21
CA ALA A 116 19.01 10.84 -39.68
C ALA A 116 18.01 9.68 -39.59
N GLN A 117 17.91 8.85 -40.63
CA GLN A 117 17.02 7.69 -40.64
C GLN A 117 17.36 6.68 -39.54
N ASN A 118 18.64 6.35 -39.36
CA ASN A 118 19.07 5.40 -38.33
C ASN A 118 18.87 5.98 -36.92
N ARG A 119 19.25 7.24 -36.70
CA ARG A 119 19.05 7.90 -35.40
C ARG A 119 17.57 8.06 -35.06
N ASN A 120 16.72 8.35 -36.04
CA ASN A 120 15.26 8.36 -35.88
C ASN A 120 14.75 6.99 -35.41
N THR A 121 15.25 5.90 -36.01
CA THR A 121 14.87 4.53 -35.63
C THR A 121 15.21 4.24 -34.17
N TYR A 122 16.43 4.57 -33.72
CA TYR A 122 16.86 4.35 -32.33
C TYR A 122 16.29 5.36 -31.33
N PHE A 123 15.68 6.46 -31.79
CA PHE A 123 15.05 7.45 -30.93
C PHE A 123 13.65 7.02 -30.46
N VAL A 124 12.99 6.12 -31.19
CA VAL A 124 11.62 5.64 -30.90
C VAL A 124 11.43 5.15 -29.46
N PRO A 125 12.30 4.30 -28.87
CA PRO A 125 12.15 3.89 -27.47
C PRO A 125 12.24 5.07 -26.49
N LEU A 126 13.07 6.07 -26.81
CA LEU A 126 13.20 7.28 -25.97
C LEU A 126 11.94 8.15 -26.06
N ALA A 127 11.36 8.28 -27.25
CA ALA A 127 10.10 8.99 -27.46
C ALA A 127 8.95 8.29 -26.71
N SER A 128 8.85 6.96 -26.81
CA SER A 128 7.84 6.17 -26.10
C SER A 128 7.99 6.27 -24.57
N ILE A 129 9.22 6.27 -24.05
CA ILE A 129 9.46 6.51 -22.61
C ILE A 129 9.00 7.91 -22.19
N ARG A 130 9.25 8.94 -23.02
CA ARG A 130 8.79 10.31 -22.73
C ARG A 130 7.26 10.40 -22.75
N ARG A 131 6.60 9.77 -23.72
CA ARG A 131 5.14 9.69 -23.80
C ARG A 131 4.53 9.08 -22.55
N ASN A 132 5.17 8.04 -22.02
CA ASN A 132 4.74 7.34 -20.80
C ASN A 132 5.29 7.98 -19.51
N SER A 133 5.93 9.15 -19.56
CA SER A 133 6.63 9.74 -18.40
C SER A 133 5.74 10.05 -17.21
N GLU A 134 4.47 10.43 -17.43
CA GLU A 134 3.50 10.67 -16.36
C GLU A 134 3.22 9.38 -15.56
N PHE A 135 2.90 8.28 -16.27
CA PHE A 135 2.71 6.97 -15.66
C PHE A 135 3.97 6.49 -14.93
N LEU A 136 5.13 6.55 -15.58
CA LEU A 136 6.41 6.11 -14.99
C LEU A 136 6.76 6.92 -13.74
N SER A 137 6.55 8.24 -13.76
CA SER A 137 6.78 9.10 -12.60
C SER A 137 5.80 8.79 -11.47
N GLY A 138 4.52 8.57 -11.81
CA GLY A 138 3.49 8.16 -10.86
C GLY A 138 3.83 6.84 -10.16
N MET A 139 4.18 5.81 -10.94
CA MET A 139 4.63 4.51 -10.45
C MET A 139 5.86 4.67 -9.53
N MET A 140 6.91 5.35 -9.99
CA MET A 140 8.15 5.49 -9.21
C MET A 140 7.97 6.35 -7.95
N SER A 141 7.04 7.31 -7.93
CA SER A 141 6.72 8.08 -6.72
C SER A 141 6.12 7.22 -5.60
N ARG A 142 5.40 6.15 -5.96
CA ARG A 142 4.81 5.21 -5.01
C ARG A 142 5.83 4.25 -4.40
N ARG A 143 7.05 4.14 -4.95
CA ARG A 143 8.13 3.26 -4.47
C ARG A 143 8.38 3.39 -2.97
N TYR A 144 8.61 4.61 -2.48
CA TYR A 144 8.98 4.83 -1.07
C TYR A 144 7.83 4.53 -0.10
N ARG A 145 6.60 4.90 -0.49
CA ARG A 145 5.40 4.57 0.31
C ARG A 145 5.15 3.07 0.33
N SER A 146 5.31 2.40 -0.81
CA SER A 146 5.18 0.94 -0.93
C SER A 146 6.22 0.23 -0.08
N LYS A 147 7.47 0.70 -0.08
CA LYS A 147 8.53 0.16 0.79
C LYS A 147 8.18 0.29 2.28
N ALA A 148 7.61 1.42 2.68
CA ALA A 148 7.25 1.67 4.07
C ALA A 148 6.07 0.79 4.53
N MET A 149 5.08 0.54 3.67
CA MET A 149 3.86 -0.17 4.02
C MET A 149 3.89 -1.68 3.71
N LEU A 150 4.57 -2.09 2.64
CA LEU A 150 4.59 -3.47 2.12
C LEU A 150 5.95 -4.16 2.35
N GLY A 151 6.97 -3.43 2.83
CA GLY A 151 8.28 -3.97 3.19
C GLY A 151 9.36 -3.82 2.11
N ALA A 152 10.56 -4.33 2.38
CA ALA A 152 11.71 -4.15 1.49
C ALA A 152 11.65 -4.99 0.20
N GLU A 153 10.87 -6.07 0.17
CA GLU A 153 10.78 -6.96 -1.00
C GLU A 153 10.17 -6.24 -2.22
N ILE A 154 9.15 -5.39 -2.02
CA ILE A 154 8.55 -4.64 -3.13
C ILE A 154 9.53 -3.61 -3.73
N ASP A 155 10.44 -3.08 -2.91
CA ASP A 155 11.46 -2.11 -3.36
C ASP A 155 12.41 -2.72 -4.40
N ALA A 156 12.70 -4.03 -4.27
CA ALA A 156 13.51 -4.75 -5.25
C ALA A 156 12.80 -4.86 -6.61
N ALA A 157 11.47 -5.06 -6.61
CA ALA A 157 10.68 -5.09 -7.84
C ALA A 157 10.69 -3.72 -8.55
N PHE A 158 10.52 -2.62 -7.80
CA PHE A 158 10.65 -1.26 -8.35
C PHE A 158 12.06 -0.98 -8.90
N GLN A 159 13.09 -1.46 -8.19
CA GLN A 159 14.48 -1.29 -8.61
C GLN A 159 14.75 -2.04 -9.93
N ALA A 160 14.24 -3.27 -10.09
CA ALA A 160 14.34 -4.02 -11.33
C ALA A 160 13.70 -3.28 -12.51
N VAL A 161 12.48 -2.74 -12.33
CA VAL A 161 11.83 -1.91 -13.37
C VAL A 161 12.67 -0.69 -13.73
N HIS A 162 13.23 0.00 -12.75
CA HIS A 162 14.10 1.14 -13.00
C HIS A 162 15.34 0.77 -13.80
N GLU A 163 15.99 -0.35 -13.46
CA GLU A 163 17.16 -0.85 -14.17
C GLU A 163 16.85 -1.22 -15.62
N ILE A 164 15.70 -1.85 -15.87
CA ILE A 164 15.20 -2.13 -17.23
C ILE A 164 15.08 -0.83 -18.03
N LEU A 165 14.42 0.19 -17.48
CA LEU A 165 14.22 1.48 -18.15
C LEU A 165 15.56 2.18 -18.45
N VAL A 166 16.47 2.22 -17.47
CA VAL A 166 17.80 2.81 -17.66
C VAL A 166 18.58 2.05 -18.74
N ARG A 167 18.52 0.72 -18.75
CA ARG A 167 19.19 -0.11 -19.76
C ARG A 167 18.68 0.20 -21.16
N VAL A 168 17.35 0.28 -21.35
CA VAL A 168 16.74 0.65 -22.65
C VAL A 168 17.19 2.07 -23.07
N GLN A 169 17.17 3.05 -22.17
CA GLN A 169 17.59 4.42 -22.47
C GLN A 169 19.07 4.51 -22.86
N VAL A 170 19.94 3.84 -22.12
CA VAL A 170 21.38 3.82 -22.38
C VAL A 170 21.68 3.11 -23.69
N SER A 171 21.04 1.98 -23.98
CA SER A 171 21.22 1.23 -25.22
C SER A 171 20.73 2.02 -26.45
N ALA A 172 19.56 2.65 -26.37
CA ALA A 172 19.05 3.55 -27.42
C ALA A 172 20.01 4.72 -27.68
N GLY A 173 20.43 5.43 -26.63
CA GLY A 173 21.36 6.55 -26.74
C GLY A 173 22.74 6.13 -27.27
N THR A 174 23.20 4.92 -26.94
CA THR A 174 24.46 4.36 -27.45
C THR A 174 24.36 4.07 -28.94
N LEU A 175 23.27 3.45 -29.40
CA LEU A 175 23.04 3.17 -30.80
C LEU A 175 22.98 4.45 -31.64
N MET A 176 22.30 5.49 -31.16
CA MET A 176 22.27 6.80 -31.83
C MET A 176 23.68 7.40 -32.05
N ARG A 177 24.57 7.29 -31.06
CA ARG A 177 25.97 7.77 -31.18
C ARG A 177 26.83 6.90 -32.09
N LEU A 178 26.54 5.60 -32.14
CA LEU A 178 27.29 4.67 -33.01
C LEU A 178 26.95 4.85 -34.49
N VAL A 179 25.87 5.55 -34.84
CA VAL A 179 25.49 5.85 -36.24
C VAL A 179 26.59 6.62 -36.99
N ASP A 180 27.45 7.37 -36.30
CA ASP A 180 28.47 8.24 -36.90
C ASP A 180 29.75 7.52 -37.39
N GLY A 181 29.85 6.21 -37.18
CA GLY A 181 31.06 5.45 -37.51
C GLY A 181 31.26 5.25 -39.02
N SER A 182 32.49 5.47 -39.49
CA SER A 182 33.00 4.85 -40.73
C SER A 182 32.77 3.33 -40.70
N GLY A 183 32.73 2.66 -41.86
CA GLY A 183 32.43 1.23 -41.95
C GLY A 183 33.28 0.34 -41.02
N GLU A 184 34.52 0.74 -40.73
CA GLU A 184 35.41 0.06 -39.77
C GLU A 184 34.94 0.16 -38.32
N GLY A 185 34.40 1.32 -37.91
CA GLY A 185 33.84 1.52 -36.57
C GLY A 185 32.57 0.71 -36.34
N ARG A 186 31.84 0.36 -37.42
CA ARG A 186 30.68 -0.54 -37.34
C ARG A 186 31.10 -1.96 -37.00
N GLN A 187 32.08 -2.52 -37.71
CA GLN A 187 32.56 -3.89 -37.44
C GLN A 187 33.17 -4.03 -36.04
N ARG A 188 33.98 -3.04 -35.60
CA ARG A 188 34.61 -3.08 -34.28
C ARG A 188 33.60 -3.13 -33.14
N ASN A 189 32.42 -2.53 -33.33
CA ASN A 189 31.39 -2.40 -32.30
C ASN A 189 30.18 -3.32 -32.54
N GLN A 190 30.30 -4.35 -33.39
CA GLN A 190 29.16 -5.21 -33.74
C GLN A 190 28.53 -5.86 -32.50
N ALA A 191 29.33 -6.49 -31.63
CA ALA A 191 28.81 -7.14 -30.42
C ALA A 191 28.13 -6.17 -29.44
N LEU A 192 28.57 -4.90 -29.39
CA LEU A 192 27.91 -3.87 -28.59
C LEU A 192 26.58 -3.45 -29.22
N ARG A 193 26.56 -3.28 -30.56
CA ARG A 193 25.33 -2.98 -31.31
C ARG A 193 24.30 -4.08 -31.12
N ASP A 194 24.67 -5.33 -31.33
CA ASP A 194 23.77 -6.49 -31.18
C ASP A 194 23.16 -6.53 -29.76
N ARG A 195 23.98 -6.26 -28.73
CA ARG A 195 23.50 -6.18 -27.34
C ARG A 195 22.52 -5.02 -27.14
N CYS A 196 22.85 -3.84 -27.63
CA CYS A 196 21.97 -2.68 -27.49
C CYS A 196 20.67 -2.86 -28.28
N GLU A 197 20.71 -3.48 -29.46
CA GLU A 197 19.53 -3.79 -30.28
C GLU A 197 18.65 -4.82 -29.58
N ALA A 198 19.23 -5.87 -28.98
CA ALA A 198 18.49 -6.82 -28.15
C ALA A 198 17.80 -6.15 -26.94
N ASP A 199 18.45 -5.13 -26.36
CA ASP A 199 17.87 -4.40 -25.24
C ASP A 199 16.65 -3.56 -25.67
N ILE A 200 16.71 -2.90 -26.83
CA ILE A 200 15.66 -1.96 -27.25
C ILE A 200 14.58 -2.60 -28.13
N TRP A 201 14.85 -3.69 -28.81
CA TRP A 201 13.92 -4.33 -29.74
C TRP A 201 13.56 -5.74 -29.30
N MET A 202 12.26 -6.00 -29.23
CA MET A 202 11.76 -7.34 -28.96
C MET A 202 12.16 -8.29 -30.09
N GLY A 203 12.82 -9.40 -29.74
CA GLY A 203 13.25 -10.42 -30.70
C GLY A 203 14.51 -10.10 -31.52
N ALA A 204 15.19 -8.97 -31.27
CA ALA A 204 16.46 -8.66 -31.94
C ALA A 204 17.69 -9.36 -31.32
N GLY A 205 17.52 -10.03 -30.17
CA GLY A 205 18.57 -10.85 -29.57
C GLY A 205 18.84 -12.15 -30.32
N ASP A 206 19.75 -12.96 -29.78
CA ASP A 206 19.97 -14.32 -30.27
C ASP A 206 18.64 -15.10 -30.21
N PRO A 207 18.14 -15.66 -31.33
CA PRO A 207 16.86 -16.39 -31.36
C PRO A 207 16.86 -17.64 -30.45
N ASN A 208 18.04 -18.11 -30.03
CA ASN A 208 18.17 -19.23 -29.10
C ASN A 208 18.32 -18.80 -27.64
N ALA A 209 18.46 -17.50 -27.36
CA ALA A 209 18.59 -16.97 -26.01
C ALA A 209 17.27 -16.34 -25.54
N PRO A 210 16.92 -16.47 -24.25
CA PRO A 210 15.76 -15.80 -23.70
C PRO A 210 15.95 -14.27 -23.70
N ASP A 211 14.85 -13.54 -23.86
CA ASP A 211 14.84 -12.09 -23.71
C ASP A 211 15.02 -11.73 -22.23
N GLN A 212 16.25 -11.35 -21.87
CA GLN A 212 16.63 -11.04 -20.49
C GLN A 212 15.79 -9.93 -19.86
N LEU A 213 15.36 -8.95 -20.64
CA LEU A 213 14.56 -7.82 -20.14
C LEU A 213 13.12 -8.25 -19.86
N ALA A 214 12.56 -9.09 -20.75
CA ALA A 214 11.24 -9.68 -20.52
C ALA A 214 11.25 -10.58 -19.28
N GLU A 215 12.27 -11.44 -19.13
CA GLU A 215 12.41 -12.31 -17.97
C GLU A 215 12.58 -11.49 -16.68
N GLN A 216 13.43 -10.44 -16.69
CA GLN A 216 13.59 -9.56 -15.54
C GLN A 216 12.28 -8.83 -15.18
N MET A 217 11.47 -8.44 -16.17
CA MET A 217 10.17 -7.84 -15.95
C MET A 217 9.17 -8.83 -15.34
N GLU A 218 9.11 -10.06 -15.86
CA GLU A 218 8.28 -11.14 -15.31
C GLU A 218 8.65 -11.46 -13.86
N GLN A 219 9.96 -11.52 -13.56
CA GLN A 219 10.45 -11.71 -12.20
C GLN A 219 10.04 -10.55 -11.27
N ALA A 220 10.08 -9.31 -11.76
CA ALA A 220 9.64 -8.13 -11.00
C ALA A 220 8.13 -8.18 -10.73
N VAL A 221 7.32 -8.55 -11.73
CA VAL A 221 5.86 -8.75 -11.57
C VAL A 221 5.58 -9.85 -10.55
N ALA A 222 6.22 -11.01 -10.69
CA ALA A 222 6.04 -12.12 -9.76
C ALA A 222 6.44 -11.74 -8.32
N ALA A 223 7.50 -10.95 -8.14
CA ALA A 223 7.88 -10.42 -6.83
C ALA A 223 6.82 -9.46 -6.26
N ALA A 224 6.30 -8.55 -7.09
CA ALA A 224 5.24 -7.65 -6.70
C ALA A 224 3.94 -8.39 -6.34
N GLU A 225 3.55 -9.38 -7.14
CA GLU A 225 2.40 -10.26 -6.89
C GLU A 225 2.49 -10.95 -5.54
N ARG A 226 3.61 -11.62 -5.25
CA ARG A 226 3.81 -12.31 -3.97
C ARG A 226 3.67 -11.37 -2.76
N VAL A 227 4.16 -10.14 -2.87
CA VAL A 227 4.04 -9.16 -1.77
C VAL A 227 2.60 -8.64 -1.67
N CYS A 228 2.01 -8.23 -2.79
CA CYS A 228 0.68 -7.62 -2.81
C CYS A 228 -0.42 -8.63 -2.44
N GLN A 229 -0.35 -9.86 -2.94
CA GLN A 229 -1.35 -10.90 -2.67
C GLN A 229 -1.40 -11.28 -1.18
N ARG A 230 -0.26 -11.31 -0.47
CA ARG A 230 -0.25 -11.53 0.99
C ARG A 230 -1.05 -10.48 1.75
N ILE A 231 -0.96 -9.22 1.34
CA ILE A 231 -1.70 -8.11 1.96
C ILE A 231 -3.17 -8.14 1.58
N ILE A 232 -3.48 -8.42 0.30
CA ILE A 232 -4.86 -8.47 -0.22
C ILE A 232 -5.65 -9.63 0.39
N THR A 233 -5.05 -10.81 0.51
CA THR A 233 -5.72 -12.02 1.05
C THR A 233 -5.71 -12.06 2.58
N GLY A 234 -4.84 -11.27 3.22
CA GLY A 234 -4.59 -11.35 4.67
C GLY A 234 -3.73 -12.55 5.09
N GLU A 235 -3.23 -13.35 4.13
CA GLU A 235 -2.32 -14.47 4.39
C GLU A 235 -0.92 -13.94 4.76
N GLY A 236 -0.69 -13.74 6.05
CA GLY A 236 0.60 -13.27 6.60
C GLY A 236 0.50 -12.36 7.82
N ALA A 237 -0.71 -11.98 8.24
CA ALA A 237 -0.95 -11.16 9.44
C ALA A 237 -1.18 -11.98 10.72
N ALA A 238 -0.92 -13.29 10.71
CA ALA A 238 -1.13 -14.21 11.83
C ALA A 238 0.14 -14.46 12.65
#